data_AF-A0A936B2A8-F1
#
_entry.id   AF-A0A936B2A8-F1
#
_cell.length_a   1.000
_cell.length_b   1.000
_cell.length_c   1.000
_cell.angle_alpha   90.00
_cell.angle_beta   90.00
_cell.angle_gamma   90.00
#
_symmetry.space_group_name_H-M   'P 1'
#
loop_
_entity.id
_entity.type
_entity.pdbx_description
1 polymer ?
#
loop_
_entity_poly.entity_id
_entity_poly.type
_entity_poly.pdbx_seq_one_letter_code
_entity_poly.pdbx_strand_id
1 'polypeptide(L)'
;MKTKTLRLVVLAFCATLLLALVACGGGGNVTVADLPTYPDAVRLQAGEDPIADTWANNMAQNAAMTSSLGVGGSIEQVAFRLPAGTTWDQLNGFLTTELDTAGWETGMGGPGGDIASQALASANAGNDMFQTAMWNKGDQILTVFRLTDPNNAEQPYLIVSLNTN
;
A
#
# COMPACT_ATOMS: atom_id res chain seq x y z
N MET A 1 -28.84 52.42 3.48
CA MET A 1 -27.96 51.80 2.45
C MET A 1 -26.78 50.98 3.00
N LYS A 2 -26.32 51.13 4.26
CA LYS A 2 -25.12 50.44 4.78
C LYS A 2 -25.26 48.93 5.09
N THR A 3 -26.48 48.42 5.30
CA THR A 3 -26.73 47.02 5.70
C THR A 3 -26.75 46.01 4.56
N LYS A 4 -26.98 46.45 3.31
CA LYS A 4 -27.01 45.57 2.13
C LYS A 4 -25.59 45.19 1.68
N THR A 5 -24.64 46.12 1.79
CA THR A 5 -23.24 45.90 1.41
C THR A 5 -22.52 44.92 2.34
N LEU A 6 -22.82 44.97 3.65
CA LEU A 6 -22.23 44.06 4.64
C LEU A 6 -22.66 42.60 4.41
N ARG A 7 -23.93 42.37 4.03
CA ARG A 7 -24.46 41.02 3.75
C ARG A 7 -23.82 40.40 2.49
N LEU A 8 -23.56 41.21 1.47
CA LEU A 8 -22.88 40.77 0.24
C LEU A 8 -21.42 40.38 0.49
N VAL A 9 -20.71 41.11 1.36
CA VAL A 9 -19.30 40.81 1.70
C VAL A 9 -19.18 39.51 2.51
N VAL A 10 -20.08 39.29 3.48
CA VAL A 10 -20.08 38.04 4.28
C VAL A 10 -20.42 36.81 3.42
N LEU A 11 -21.37 36.95 2.47
CA LEU A 11 -21.73 35.85 1.57
C LEU A 11 -20.58 35.50 0.62
N ALA A 12 -19.87 36.51 0.09
CA ALA A 12 -18.72 36.32 -0.76
C ALA A 12 -17.57 35.65 -0.01
N PHE A 13 -17.30 36.05 1.24
CA PHE A 13 -16.25 35.45 2.08
C PHE A 13 -16.54 33.98 2.41
N CYS A 14 -17.78 33.64 2.79
CA CYS A 14 -18.19 32.25 3.03
C CYS A 14 -18.11 31.38 1.75
N ALA A 15 -18.43 31.92 0.58
CA ALA A 15 -18.33 31.21 -0.69
C ALA A 15 -16.87 30.88 -1.06
N THR A 16 -15.92 31.80 -0.83
CA THR A 16 -14.49 31.52 -1.00
C THR A 16 -13.94 30.52 0.02
N LEU A 17 -14.44 30.54 1.27
CA LEU A 17 -14.03 29.57 2.28
C LEU A 17 -14.50 28.15 1.93
N LEU A 18 -15.75 28.00 1.45
CA LEU A 18 -16.29 26.71 1.03
C LEU A 18 -15.57 26.12 -0.19
N LEU A 19 -15.11 26.96 -1.13
CA LEU A 19 -14.31 26.50 -2.27
C LEU A 19 -12.88 26.09 -1.88
N ALA A 20 -12.30 26.70 -0.85
CA ALA A 20 -10.97 26.33 -0.34
C ALA A 20 -10.97 24.98 0.39
N LEU A 21 -12.08 24.55 0.98
CA LEU A 21 -12.18 23.24 1.64
C LEU A 21 -12.31 22.06 0.68
N VAL A 22 -12.79 22.27 -0.55
CA VAL A 22 -12.90 21.19 -1.57
C VAL A 22 -11.53 20.85 -2.18
N ALA A 23 -10.56 21.76 -2.09
CA ALA A 23 -9.24 21.59 -2.71
C ALA A 23 -8.23 20.74 -1.90
N CYS A 24 -8.52 20.43 -0.63
CA CYS A 24 -7.66 19.54 0.19
C CYS A 24 -8.22 18.12 0.37
N GLY A 25 -9.39 17.80 -0.20
CA GLY A 25 -10.03 16.49 -0.04
C GLY A 25 -9.74 15.48 -1.16
N GLY A 26 -9.09 15.91 -2.25
CA GLY A 26 -8.78 15.07 -3.40
C GLY A 26 -7.30 14.77 -3.50
N GLY A 27 -6.74 14.11 -2.47
CA GLY A 27 -5.43 13.49 -2.63
C GLY A 27 -5.56 12.41 -3.70
N GLY A 28 -4.79 12.52 -4.79
CA GLY A 28 -4.77 11.47 -5.81
C GLY A 28 -4.41 10.11 -5.21
N ASN A 29 -4.66 9.05 -5.97
CA ASN A 29 -4.36 7.69 -5.55
C ASN A 29 -2.89 7.59 -5.12
N VAL A 30 -2.66 6.94 -3.97
CA VAL A 30 -1.33 6.69 -3.43
C VAL A 30 -0.56 5.86 -4.45
N THR A 31 0.72 6.17 -4.67
CA THR A 31 1.62 5.35 -5.47
C THR A 31 2.52 4.53 -4.55
N VAL A 32 3.20 3.52 -5.09
CA VAL A 32 4.17 2.73 -4.31
C VAL A 32 5.30 3.59 -3.76
N ALA A 33 5.63 4.73 -4.39
CA ALA A 33 6.66 5.65 -3.93
C ALA A 33 6.25 6.44 -2.67
N ASP A 34 4.96 6.55 -2.39
CA ASP A 34 4.45 7.28 -1.22
C ASP A 34 4.26 6.34 0.00
N LEU A 35 4.43 5.03 -0.17
CA LEU A 35 4.29 4.05 0.89
C LEU A 35 5.51 4.06 1.83
N PRO A 36 5.33 3.80 3.14
CA PRO A 36 6.44 3.72 4.08
C PRO A 36 7.41 2.61 3.67
N THR A 37 8.70 2.95 3.60
CA THR A 37 9.76 1.99 3.34
C THR A 37 10.39 1.56 4.65
N TYR A 38 10.53 0.25 4.86
CA TYR A 38 11.17 -0.29 6.07
C TYR A 38 12.60 0.26 6.20
N PRO A 39 13.05 0.65 7.42
CA PRO A 39 14.40 1.22 7.61
C PRO A 39 15.49 0.32 7.03
N ASP A 40 16.46 0.93 6.35
CA ASP A 40 17.60 0.27 5.71
C ASP A 40 17.24 -0.77 4.63
N ALA A 41 15.97 -0.85 4.22
CA ALA A 41 15.56 -1.68 3.09
C ALA A 41 16.10 -1.10 1.78
N VAL A 42 16.70 -1.95 0.95
CA VAL A 42 17.28 -1.56 -0.32
C VAL A 42 16.35 -2.00 -1.45
N ARG A 43 15.85 -1.04 -2.24
CA ARG A 43 15.02 -1.33 -3.40
C ARG A 43 15.81 -2.15 -4.41
N LEU A 44 15.22 -3.24 -4.88
CA LEU A 44 15.81 -4.10 -5.89
C LEU A 44 15.46 -3.58 -7.29
N GLN A 45 16.45 -3.58 -8.18
CA GLN A 45 16.27 -3.31 -9.59
C GLN A 45 16.32 -4.62 -10.40
N ALA A 46 15.75 -4.57 -11.61
CA ALA A 46 15.83 -5.69 -12.53
C ALA A 46 17.31 -5.98 -12.88
N GLY A 47 17.67 -7.26 -12.87
CA GLY A 47 19.00 -7.79 -13.14
C GLY A 47 19.95 -7.81 -11.93
N GLU A 48 19.55 -7.31 -10.76
CA GLU A 48 20.39 -7.31 -9.56
C GLU A 48 20.25 -8.59 -8.72
N ASP A 49 19.09 -9.25 -8.80
CA ASP A 49 18.75 -10.38 -7.95
C ASP A 49 17.78 -11.34 -8.67
N PRO A 50 18.06 -12.66 -8.74
CA PRO A 50 17.16 -13.63 -9.38
C PRO A 50 15.73 -13.66 -8.82
N ILE A 51 15.56 -13.35 -7.53
CA ILE A 51 14.24 -13.26 -6.90
C ILE A 51 13.53 -12.00 -7.41
N ALA A 52 14.24 -10.87 -7.48
CA ALA A 52 13.69 -9.64 -8.06
C ALA A 52 13.32 -9.82 -9.54
N ASP A 53 14.12 -10.55 -10.31
CA ASP A 53 13.86 -10.84 -11.72
C ASP A 53 12.63 -11.73 -11.91
N THR A 54 12.53 -12.80 -11.11
CA THR A 54 11.35 -13.67 -11.08
C THR A 54 10.10 -12.85 -10.79
N TRP A 55 10.22 -11.87 -9.89
CA TRP A 55 9.14 -10.97 -9.55
C TRP A 55 8.79 -9.96 -10.62
N ALA A 56 9.77 -9.30 -11.23
CA ALA A 56 9.54 -8.40 -12.35
C ALA A 56 8.85 -9.14 -13.51
N ASN A 57 9.21 -10.41 -13.75
CA ASN A 57 8.54 -11.27 -14.72
C ASN A 57 7.10 -11.60 -14.31
N ASN A 58 6.85 -11.92 -13.05
CA ASN A 58 5.51 -12.19 -12.54
C ASN A 58 4.63 -10.94 -12.55
N MET A 59 5.19 -9.76 -12.29
CA MET A 59 4.51 -8.47 -12.44
C MET A 59 4.04 -8.25 -13.87
N ALA A 60 4.94 -8.44 -14.85
CA ALA A 60 4.62 -8.28 -16.26
C ALA A 60 3.52 -9.25 -16.71
N GLN A 61 3.58 -10.50 -16.23
CA GLN A 61 2.55 -11.50 -16.51
C GLN A 61 1.21 -11.17 -15.85
N ASN A 62 1.21 -10.74 -14.59
CA ASN A 62 -0.01 -10.36 -13.88
C ASN A 62 -0.68 -9.15 -14.55
N ALA A 63 0.10 -8.13 -14.92
CA ALA A 63 -0.41 -6.96 -15.64
C ALA A 63 -0.99 -7.32 -17.02
N ALA A 64 -0.34 -8.24 -17.75
CA ALA A 64 -0.87 -8.74 -19.03
C ALA A 64 -2.18 -9.52 -18.84
N MET A 65 -2.26 -10.34 -17.78
CA MET A 65 -3.44 -11.13 -17.47
C MET A 65 -4.63 -10.24 -17.05
N THR A 66 -4.45 -9.31 -16.12
CA THR A 66 -5.52 -8.40 -15.68
C THR A 66 -6.02 -7.52 -16.83
N SER A 67 -5.11 -7.01 -17.66
CA SER A 67 -5.47 -6.29 -18.89
C SER A 67 -6.32 -7.15 -19.83
N SER A 68 -5.99 -8.44 -20.00
CA SER A 68 -6.75 -9.35 -20.88
C SER A 68 -8.15 -9.72 -20.36
N LEU A 69 -8.36 -9.68 -19.04
CA LEU A 69 -9.61 -10.06 -18.41
C LEU A 69 -10.60 -8.89 -18.23
N GLY A 70 -10.21 -7.66 -18.58
CA GLY A 70 -11.05 -6.47 -18.45
C GLY A 70 -11.42 -6.10 -17.01
N VAL A 71 -10.84 -6.79 -16.02
CA VAL A 71 -10.77 -6.36 -14.63
C VAL A 71 -9.74 -5.25 -14.56
N GLY A 72 -10.21 -4.04 -14.89
CA GLY A 72 -9.44 -2.82 -14.90
C GLY A 72 -8.90 -2.46 -13.52
N GLY A 73 -7.84 -1.68 -13.53
CA GLY A 73 -7.12 -1.20 -12.35
C GLY A 73 -5.63 -1.04 -12.65
N SER A 74 -4.93 -0.21 -11.88
CA SER A 74 -3.47 -0.12 -11.95
C SER A 74 -2.84 -0.95 -10.84
N ILE A 75 -1.86 -1.77 -11.19
CA ILE A 75 -1.04 -2.49 -10.22
C ILE A 75 0.37 -1.91 -10.28
N GLU A 76 0.82 -1.39 -9.15
CA GLU A 76 2.20 -1.01 -8.93
C GLU A 76 2.83 -2.02 -7.97
N GLN A 77 4.00 -2.57 -8.31
CA GLN A 77 4.74 -3.39 -7.35
C GLN A 77 6.21 -3.02 -7.29
N VAL A 78 6.84 -3.32 -6.17
CA VAL A 78 8.27 -3.14 -5.93
C VAL A 78 8.76 -4.23 -5.00
N ALA A 79 10.03 -4.59 -5.14
CA ALA A 79 10.73 -5.48 -4.22
C ALA A 79 11.87 -4.73 -3.51
N PHE A 80 12.11 -5.12 -2.27
CA PHE A 80 13.20 -4.65 -1.45
C PHE A 80 13.93 -5.82 -0.82
N ARG A 81 15.24 -5.70 -0.69
CA ARG A 81 16.03 -6.51 0.23
C ARG A 81 15.96 -5.88 1.61
N LEU A 82 15.54 -6.65 2.60
CA LEU A 82 15.46 -6.19 3.98
C LEU A 82 16.81 -6.36 4.70
N PRO A 83 17.03 -5.63 5.80
CA PRO A 83 18.15 -5.89 6.69
C PRO A 83 18.18 -7.34 7.16
N ALA A 84 19.39 -7.83 7.44
CA ALA A 84 19.56 -9.21 7.88
C ALA A 84 18.83 -9.44 9.22
N GLY A 85 18.15 -10.57 9.34
CA GLY A 85 17.41 -10.94 10.55
C GLY A 85 16.11 -10.16 10.79
N THR A 86 15.66 -9.30 9.86
CA THR A 86 14.34 -8.63 9.99
C THR A 86 13.23 -9.69 10.07
N THR A 87 12.52 -9.72 11.19
CA THR A 87 11.42 -10.66 11.44
C THR A 87 10.10 -10.14 10.88
N TRP A 88 9.10 -11.02 10.77
CA TRP A 88 7.76 -10.61 10.42
C TRP A 88 7.16 -9.61 11.40
N ASP A 89 7.30 -9.88 12.70
CA ASP A 89 6.72 -9.01 13.73
C ASP A 89 7.30 -7.60 13.68
N GLN A 90 8.60 -7.48 13.39
CA GLN A 90 9.26 -6.18 13.21
C GLN A 90 8.75 -5.45 11.97
N LEU A 91 8.68 -6.14 10.82
CA LEU A 91 8.22 -5.58 9.56
C LEU A 91 6.72 -5.20 9.63
N ASN A 92 5.88 -6.12 10.06
CA ASN A 92 4.44 -5.94 10.16
C ASN A 92 4.09 -4.88 11.21
N GLY A 93 4.80 -4.85 12.34
CA GLY A 93 4.64 -3.81 13.36
C GLY A 93 4.94 -2.41 12.79
N PHE A 94 6.09 -2.26 12.12
CA PHE A 94 6.46 -1.00 11.45
C PHE A 94 5.39 -0.58 10.43
N LEU A 95 5.04 -1.46 9.48
CA LEU A 95 4.06 -1.14 8.45
C LEU A 95 2.70 -0.82 9.04
N THR A 96 2.23 -1.57 10.04
CA THR A 96 0.95 -1.31 10.71
C THR A 96 0.93 0.08 11.32
N THR A 97 1.97 0.48 12.05
CA THR A 97 2.04 1.81 12.67
C THR A 97 2.05 2.94 11.64
N GLU A 98 2.89 2.84 10.61
CA GLU A 98 3.00 3.89 9.58
C GLU A 98 1.73 3.99 8.72
N LEU A 99 1.17 2.85 8.33
CA LEU A 99 -0.02 2.79 7.48
C LEU A 99 -1.28 3.24 8.24
N ASP A 100 -1.46 2.85 9.50
CA ASP A 100 -2.56 3.33 10.35
C ASP A 100 -2.49 4.85 10.52
N THR A 101 -1.30 5.39 10.78
CA THR A 101 -1.06 6.85 10.86
C THR A 101 -1.41 7.55 9.53
N ALA A 102 -1.16 6.89 8.40
CA ALA A 102 -1.50 7.37 7.07
C ALA A 102 -2.97 7.11 6.66
N GLY A 103 -3.80 6.57 7.56
CA GLY A 103 -5.24 6.33 7.35
C GLY A 103 -5.56 5.10 6.49
N TRP A 104 -4.68 4.09 6.50
CA TRP A 104 -4.97 2.77 5.93
C TRP A 104 -5.60 1.86 6.98
N GLU A 105 -6.51 1.00 6.54
CA GLU A 105 -7.17 0.02 7.39
C GLU A 105 -6.65 -1.38 7.09
N THR A 106 -6.58 -2.25 8.10
CA THR A 106 -6.12 -3.64 7.90
C THR A 106 -7.16 -4.45 7.10
N GLY A 107 -6.69 -5.32 6.21
CA GLY A 107 -7.51 -6.19 5.36
C GLY A 107 -7.83 -5.58 4.00
N MET A 108 -8.66 -6.28 3.22
CA MET A 108 -9.02 -5.90 1.84
C MET A 108 -10.13 -4.85 1.73
N GLY A 109 -10.65 -4.38 2.87
CA GLY A 109 -11.87 -3.57 2.91
C GLY A 109 -13.14 -4.38 2.61
N GLY A 110 -14.29 -3.72 2.77
CA GLY A 110 -15.60 -4.31 2.47
C GLY A 110 -16.07 -5.43 3.41
N PRO A 111 -17.23 -6.05 3.13
CA PRO A 111 -17.80 -7.10 3.98
C PRO A 111 -16.92 -8.35 3.97
N GLY A 112 -16.23 -8.62 5.09
CA GLY A 112 -15.37 -9.80 5.26
C GLY A 112 -13.86 -9.53 5.22
N GLY A 113 -13.43 -8.26 5.10
CA GLY A 113 -12.00 -7.89 5.16
C GLY A 113 -11.30 -8.40 6.43
N ASP A 114 -11.96 -8.31 7.59
CA ASP A 114 -11.43 -8.79 8.87
C ASP A 114 -11.22 -10.31 8.91
N ILE A 115 -12.06 -11.08 8.22
CA ILE A 115 -11.95 -12.54 8.14
C ILE A 115 -10.73 -12.92 7.33
N ALA A 116 -10.47 -12.22 6.22
CA ALA A 116 -9.27 -12.43 5.42
C ALA A 116 -8.00 -12.14 6.23
N SER A 117 -7.97 -11.06 7.01
CA SER A 117 -6.85 -10.71 7.88
C SER A 117 -6.56 -11.77 8.94
N GLN A 118 -7.59 -12.33 9.58
CA GLN A 118 -7.42 -13.41 10.57
C GLN A 118 -6.89 -14.71 9.94
N ALA A 119 -7.41 -15.07 8.76
CA ALA A 119 -6.91 -16.23 8.02
C ALA A 119 -5.44 -16.07 7.62
N LEU A 120 -5.05 -14.86 7.17
CA LEU A 120 -3.65 -14.55 6.89
C LEU A 120 -2.76 -14.63 8.13
N ALA A 121 -3.20 -14.09 9.27
CA ALA A 121 -2.44 -14.16 10.51
C ALA A 121 -2.17 -15.62 10.93
N SER A 122 -3.17 -16.50 10.81
CA SER A 122 -3.01 -17.93 11.06
C SER A 122 -2.06 -18.60 10.06
N ALA A 123 -2.11 -18.21 8.78
CA ALA A 123 -1.22 -18.75 7.75
C ALA A 123 0.24 -18.32 7.99
N ASN A 124 0.46 -17.07 8.36
CA ASN A 124 1.79 -16.53 8.68
C ASN A 124 2.43 -17.22 9.87
N ALA A 125 1.65 -17.57 10.90
CA ALA A 125 2.15 -18.28 12.08
C ALA A 125 2.66 -19.70 11.76
N GLY A 126 2.22 -20.29 10.65
CA GLY A 126 2.65 -21.61 10.19
C GLY A 126 3.71 -21.59 9.10
N ASN A 127 4.16 -20.41 8.64
CA ASN A 127 5.04 -20.29 7.49
C ASN A 127 6.02 -19.11 7.61
N ASP A 128 7.18 -19.36 8.19
CA ASP A 128 8.23 -18.32 8.34
C ASP A 128 8.90 -17.93 7.03
N MET A 129 8.74 -18.73 5.96
CA MET A 129 9.32 -18.47 4.64
C MET A 129 8.48 -17.54 3.79
N PHE A 130 7.17 -17.47 4.06
CA PHE A 130 6.24 -16.66 3.31
C PHE A 130 5.18 -16.11 4.26
N GLN A 131 5.19 -14.81 4.45
CA GLN A 131 4.25 -14.11 5.31
C GLN A 131 3.63 -12.95 4.56
N THR A 132 2.36 -12.68 4.80
CA THR A 132 1.59 -11.71 4.03
C THR A 132 0.67 -10.89 4.91
N ALA A 133 0.49 -9.62 4.53
CA ALA A 133 -0.50 -8.74 5.14
C ALA A 133 -1.15 -7.88 4.05
N MET A 134 -2.35 -7.40 4.35
CA MET A 134 -3.12 -6.56 3.45
C MET A 134 -3.64 -5.34 4.21
N TRP A 135 -3.68 -4.21 3.52
CA TRP A 135 -4.34 -3.00 3.97
C TRP A 135 -5.16 -2.42 2.82
N ASN A 136 -6.14 -1.61 3.16
CA ASN A 136 -6.96 -0.90 2.19
C ASN A 136 -7.07 0.59 2.55
N LYS A 137 -7.26 1.40 1.52
CA LYS A 137 -7.54 2.83 1.65
C LYS A 137 -8.35 3.28 0.44
N GLY A 138 -9.64 3.52 0.65
CA GLY A 138 -10.56 3.86 -0.45
C GLY A 138 -10.73 2.69 -1.41
N ASP A 139 -10.39 2.90 -2.68
CA ASP A 139 -10.39 1.90 -3.76
C ASP A 139 -9.07 1.12 -3.89
N GLN A 140 -8.08 1.46 -3.06
CA GLN A 140 -6.75 0.87 -3.11
C GLN A 140 -6.58 -0.27 -2.11
N ILE A 141 -5.92 -1.34 -2.56
CA ILE A 141 -5.52 -2.48 -1.74
C ILE A 141 -4.00 -2.61 -1.82
N LEU A 142 -3.35 -2.48 -0.67
CA LEU A 142 -1.95 -2.78 -0.48
C LEU A 142 -1.80 -4.21 0.02
N THR A 143 -1.03 -5.03 -0.69
CA THR A 143 -0.60 -6.36 -0.24
C THR A 143 0.91 -6.34 -0.07
N VAL A 144 1.40 -6.84 1.06
CA VAL A 144 2.84 -7.02 1.30
C VAL A 144 3.17 -8.48 1.53
N PHE A 145 4.32 -8.90 1.04
CA PHE A 145 4.88 -10.21 1.29
C PHE A 145 6.28 -10.09 1.88
N ARG A 146 6.55 -10.83 2.96
CA ARG A 146 7.89 -11.12 3.42
C ARG A 146 8.27 -12.53 2.97
N LEU A 147 9.38 -12.64 2.27
CA LEU A 147 9.95 -13.91 1.84
C LEU A 147 11.31 -14.13 2.49
N THR A 148 11.66 -15.38 2.77
CA THR A 148 13.05 -15.77 3.01
C THR A 148 13.48 -16.80 1.97
N ASP A 149 14.72 -16.70 1.50
CA ASP A 149 15.30 -17.75 0.66
C ASP A 149 15.63 -18.95 1.56
N PRO A 150 15.16 -20.17 1.25
CA PRO A 150 15.52 -21.37 2.02
C PRO A 150 17.04 -21.63 2.05
N ASN A 151 17.80 -21.10 1.09
CA ASN A 151 19.26 -21.19 1.02
C ASN A 151 19.96 -20.02 1.72
N ASN A 152 19.24 -18.94 2.04
CA ASN A 152 19.76 -17.77 2.74
C ASN A 152 18.65 -17.11 3.59
N ALA A 153 18.27 -17.77 4.68
CA ALA A 153 17.20 -17.31 5.55
C ALA A 153 17.53 -16.02 6.31
N GLU A 154 18.82 -15.63 6.35
CA GLU A 154 19.28 -14.42 7.04
C GLU A 154 18.89 -13.14 6.29
N GLN A 155 18.62 -13.22 4.99
CA GLN A 155 18.32 -12.07 4.15
C GLN A 155 16.89 -12.13 3.58
N PRO A 156 15.91 -11.56 4.31
CA PRO A 156 14.54 -11.55 3.83
C PRO A 156 14.33 -10.51 2.72
N TYR A 157 13.28 -10.75 1.93
CA TYR A 157 12.81 -9.85 0.90
C TYR A 157 11.43 -9.32 1.28
N LEU A 158 11.18 -8.04 1.00
CA LEU A 158 9.87 -7.43 1.09
C LEU A 158 9.37 -7.17 -0.32
N ILE A 159 8.10 -7.51 -0.56
CA ILE A 159 7.42 -7.21 -1.80
C ILE A 159 6.18 -6.43 -1.47
N VAL A 160 5.99 -5.33 -2.17
CA VAL A 160 4.88 -4.40 -1.97
C VAL A 160 4.10 -4.39 -3.28
N SER A 161 2.81 -4.71 -3.23
CA SER A 161 1.90 -4.67 -4.37
C SER A 161 0.71 -3.79 -4.03
N LEU A 162 0.59 -2.68 -4.74
CA LEU A 162 -0.50 -1.73 -4.62
C LEU A 162 -1.43 -1.88 -5.82
N ASN A 163 -2.67 -2.25 -5.55
CA ASN A 163 -3.74 -2.32 -6.54
C ASN A 163 -4.67 -1.13 -6.33
N THR A 164 -5.06 -0.48 -7.41
CA THR A 164 -6.14 0.51 -7.45
C THR A 164 -7.23 -0.01 -8.39
N ASN A 165 -8.46 -0.13 -7.89
CA ASN A 165 -9.62 -0.61 -8.65
C ASN A 165 -10.38 0.50 -9.39
#